data_AF-A0A7S0TUF6-F1
#
_entry.id   AF-A0A7S0TUF6-F1
#
_cell.length_a   1.000
_cell.length_b   1.000
_cell.length_c   1.000
_cell.angle_alpha   90.00
_cell.angle_beta   90.00
_cell.angle_gamma   90.00
#
_symmetry.space_group_name_H-M   'P 1'
#
loop_
_entity.id
_entity.type
_entity.pdbx_description
1 polymer ?
#
loop_
_entity_poly.entity_id
_entity_poly.type
_entity_poly.pdbx_seq_one_letter_code
_entity_poly.pdbx_strand_id
1 'polypeptide(L)'
;RGVGVMGAKWLYQLRSSPGQQTSTLHLFDRFESLGAKKVCKWKAQISLYKKHADKQYPGVPVDKGALDVFMIQFPTDAPDKCYLVARQGEEDKVLESGTGLQNIWAVMNSSNSSQPLFDQRTALTVDGWAYRLGDFVMRVGSVVIRGLA
;
A
#
# COMPACT_ATOMS: atom_id res chain seq x y z
N ARG A 1 20.71 19.63 -7.49
CA ARG A 1 19.86 18.52 -6.97
C ARG A 1 20.10 17.32 -7.87
N GLY A 2 20.90 16.36 -7.42
CA GLY A 2 21.23 15.18 -8.23
C GLY A 2 19.98 14.36 -8.47
N VAL A 3 19.76 13.93 -9.71
CA VAL A 3 18.80 12.89 -10.06
C VAL A 3 19.33 11.63 -9.37
N GLY A 4 18.80 11.30 -8.19
CA GLY A 4 19.19 10.10 -7.48
C GLY A 4 18.83 8.90 -8.35
N VAL A 5 19.85 8.18 -8.83
CA VAL A 5 19.66 6.90 -9.51
C VAL A 5 18.83 6.03 -8.57
N MET A 6 17.63 5.65 -8.99
CA MET A 6 16.81 4.73 -8.20
C MET A 6 17.55 3.40 -8.10
N GLY A 7 18.03 3.07 -6.90
CA GLY A 7 18.55 1.75 -6.62
C GLY A 7 17.46 0.68 -6.74
N ALA A 8 17.87 -0.57 -6.94
CA ALA A 8 16.96 -1.69 -6.98
C ALA A 8 16.18 -1.82 -5.65
N LYS A 9 14.90 -2.15 -5.76
CA LYS A 9 13.98 -2.33 -4.63
C LYS A 9 13.34 -3.70 -4.74
N TRP A 10 13.23 -4.40 -3.62
CA TRP A 10 12.58 -5.70 -3.56
C TRP A 10 11.52 -5.70 -2.45
N LEU A 11 10.44 -6.43 -2.69
CA LEU A 11 9.37 -6.65 -1.73
C LEU A 11 9.21 -8.17 -1.55
N TYR A 12 9.35 -8.62 -0.31
CA TYR A 12 9.14 -10.01 0.06
C TYR A 12 7.96 -10.08 1.05
N GLN A 13 7.01 -10.96 0.76
CA GLN A 13 5.89 -11.24 1.66
C GLN A 13 6.01 -12.66 2.18
N LEU A 14 6.21 -12.79 3.49
CA LEU A 14 6.08 -14.07 4.17
C LEU A 14 4.60 -14.32 4.46
N ARG A 15 4.05 -15.41 3.92
CA ARG A 15 2.69 -15.86 4.22
C ARG A 15 2.76 -17.17 4.99
N SER A 16 2.08 -17.22 6.13
CA SER A 16 1.87 -18.46 6.86
C SER A 16 0.78 -19.28 6.18
N SER A 17 0.84 -20.60 6.30
CA SER A 17 -0.30 -21.47 5.97
C SER A 17 -1.52 -21.10 6.82
N PRO A 18 -2.75 -21.33 6.32
CA PRO A 18 -3.97 -21.14 7.11
C PRO A 18 -3.85 -21.87 8.47
N GLY A 19 -4.13 -21.17 9.57
CA GLY A 19 -4.04 -21.72 10.92
C GLY A 19 -2.66 -21.66 11.58
N GLN A 20 -1.60 -21.25 10.86
CA GLN A 20 -0.30 -20.97 11.46
C GLN A 20 -0.08 -19.47 11.63
N GLN A 21 0.36 -19.06 12.81
CA GLN A 21 0.92 -17.72 13.01
C GLN A 21 2.44 -17.81 12.90
N THR A 22 3.00 -17.37 11.77
CA THR A 22 4.45 -17.19 11.67
C THR A 22 4.81 -15.86 12.32
N SER A 23 5.45 -15.93 13.48
CA SER A 23 5.98 -14.74 14.16
C SER A 23 7.21 -14.23 13.40
N THR A 24 7.16 -12.97 12.95
CA THR A 24 8.33 -12.28 12.40
C THR A 24 9.30 -11.83 13.49
N LEU A 25 8.97 -12.01 14.78
CA LEU A 25 9.79 -11.56 15.90
C LEU A 25 11.20 -12.13 15.86
N HIS A 26 11.32 -13.43 15.57
CA HIS A 26 12.61 -14.11 15.48
C HIS A 26 13.50 -13.63 14.33
N LEU A 27 12.92 -13.01 13.29
CA LEU A 27 13.69 -12.45 12.19
C LEU A 27 14.38 -11.15 12.63
N PHE A 28 13.73 -10.34 13.47
CA PHE A 28 14.30 -9.06 13.92
C PHE A 28 15.59 -9.27 14.73
N ASP A 29 15.59 -10.23 15.65
CA ASP A 29 16.77 -10.54 16.49
C ASP A 29 17.95 -11.07 15.66
N ARG A 30 17.65 -11.82 14.59
CA ARG A 30 18.67 -12.33 13.66
C ARG A 30 19.36 -11.22 12.89
N PHE A 31 18.67 -10.14 12.53
CA PHE A 31 19.29 -9.09 11.71
C PHE A 31 20.39 -8.35 12.44
N GLU A 32 20.22 -8.08 13.73
CA GLU A 32 21.26 -7.44 14.55
C GLU A 32 22.49 -8.35 14.67
N SER A 33 22.30 -9.67 14.78
CA SER A 33 23.39 -10.66 14.77
C SER A 33 24.16 -10.72 13.43
N LEU A 34 23.50 -10.35 12.33
CA LEU A 34 24.11 -10.24 11.00
C LEU A 34 24.79 -8.87 10.76
N GLY A 35 24.89 -8.04 11.81
CA GLY A 35 25.51 -6.71 11.73
C GLY A 35 24.59 -5.61 11.20
N ALA A 36 23.29 -5.88 11.04
CA ALA A 36 22.33 -4.85 10.64
C ALA A 36 22.10 -3.87 11.79
N LYS A 37 22.17 -2.56 11.49
CA LYS A 37 21.93 -1.49 12.48
C LYS A 37 20.50 -1.01 12.38
N LYS A 38 19.76 -1.11 13.49
CA LYS A 38 18.41 -0.56 13.61
C LYS A 38 18.43 0.97 13.47
N VAL A 39 17.57 1.52 12.62
CA VAL A 39 17.60 2.96 12.25
C VAL A 39 16.40 3.70 12.83
N CYS A 40 15.19 3.32 12.43
CA CYS A 40 13.96 3.99 12.84
C CYS A 40 12.75 3.05 12.72
N LYS A 41 11.64 3.44 13.36
CA LYS A 41 10.34 2.83 13.06
C LYS A 41 9.86 3.30 11.70
N TRP A 42 9.16 2.43 10.98
CA TRP A 42 8.50 2.79 9.73
C TRP A 42 7.06 2.28 9.72
N LYS A 43 6.22 3.00 8.98
CA LYS A 43 4.82 2.65 8.81
C LYS A 43 4.38 2.82 7.37
N ALA A 44 3.56 1.90 6.89
CA ALA A 44 2.83 2.04 5.64
C ALA A 44 1.34 1.77 5.85
N GLN A 45 0.50 2.54 5.18
CA GLN A 45 -0.95 2.36 5.14
C GLN A 45 -1.35 2.18 3.69
N ILE A 46 -2.06 1.09 3.39
CA ILE A 46 -2.45 0.72 2.04
C ILE A 46 -3.93 0.38 2.07
N SER A 47 -4.72 0.98 1.18
CA SER A 47 -6.14 0.68 1.03
C SER A 47 -6.43 0.25 -0.40
N LEU A 48 -7.12 -0.88 -0.57
CA LEU A 48 -7.61 -1.36 -1.85
C LEU A 48 -9.07 -0.95 -2.03
N TYR A 49 -9.33 -0.26 -3.13
CA TYR A 49 -10.64 0.13 -3.59
C TYR A 49 -10.96 -0.59 -4.90
N LYS A 50 -12.17 -1.13 -4.99
CA LYS A 50 -12.68 -1.76 -6.21
C LYS A 50 -13.89 -1.00 -6.72
N LYS A 51 -13.97 -0.83 -8.04
CA LYS A 51 -15.14 -0.24 -8.67
C LYS A 51 -16.39 -1.07 -8.33
N HIS A 52 -17.49 -0.41 -7.97
CA HIS A 52 -18.75 -1.09 -7.71
C HIS A 52 -19.25 -1.77 -9.00
N ALA A 53 -19.55 -3.08 -8.93
CA ALA A 53 -19.81 -3.91 -10.11
C ALA A 53 -21.10 -3.54 -10.88
N ASP A 54 -22.10 -3.01 -10.19
CA ASP A 54 -23.44 -2.80 -10.77
C ASP A 54 -23.65 -1.48 -11.54
N LYS A 55 -22.65 -0.59 -11.61
CA LYS A 55 -22.78 0.66 -12.39
C LYS A 55 -22.14 0.51 -13.77
N GLN A 56 -22.89 -0.07 -14.70
CA GLN A 56 -22.65 0.15 -16.13
C GLN A 56 -23.01 1.61 -16.45
N TYR A 57 -21.98 2.42 -16.72
CA TYR A 57 -22.20 3.79 -17.19
C TYR A 57 -22.57 3.74 -18.68
N PRO A 58 -23.61 4.47 -19.13
CA PRO A 58 -23.94 4.55 -20.54
C PRO A 58 -22.72 5.00 -21.35
N GLY A 59 -22.33 4.22 -22.36
CA GLY A 59 -21.20 4.54 -23.24
C GLY A 59 -19.82 4.02 -22.80
N VAL A 60 -19.70 3.27 -21.69
CA VAL A 60 -18.45 2.61 -21.31
C VAL A 60 -18.54 1.11 -21.61
N PRO A 61 -17.72 0.56 -22.55
CA PRO A 61 -17.70 -0.86 -22.85
C PRO A 61 -17.41 -1.72 -21.61
N VAL A 62 -18.17 -2.80 -21.47
CA VAL A 62 -18.15 -3.76 -20.34
C VAL A 62 -16.80 -4.47 -20.20
N ASP A 63 -15.99 -4.48 -21.25
CA ASP A 63 -14.77 -5.28 -21.36
C ASP A 63 -13.50 -4.62 -20.82
N LYS A 64 -13.56 -3.38 -20.31
CA LYS A 64 -12.38 -2.73 -19.70
C LYS A 64 -12.33 -2.99 -18.21
N GLY A 65 -11.96 -4.23 -17.87
CA GLY A 65 -11.31 -4.74 -16.65
C GLY A 65 -11.66 -4.11 -15.29
N ALA A 66 -11.88 -4.95 -14.28
CA ALA A 66 -11.97 -4.53 -12.89
C ALA A 66 -10.81 -3.58 -12.53
N LEU A 67 -11.15 -2.30 -12.27
CA LEU A 67 -10.19 -1.28 -11.88
C LEU A 67 -9.93 -1.40 -10.38
N ASP A 68 -8.76 -1.93 -10.04
CA ASP A 68 -8.26 -1.97 -8.67
C ASP A 68 -7.45 -0.68 -8.41
N VAL A 69 -7.84 0.07 -7.39
CA VAL A 69 -7.16 1.29 -6.98
C VAL A 69 -6.54 1.09 -5.61
N PHE A 70 -5.22 1.23 -5.52
CA PHE A 70 -4.48 1.23 -4.27
C PHE A 70 -4.17 2.66 -3.85
N MET A 71 -4.52 3.00 -2.61
CA MET A 71 -4.10 4.25 -1.98
C MET A 71 -3.05 3.93 -0.93
N ILE A 72 -1.84 4.45 -1.10
CA ILE A 72 -0.65 4.12 -0.31
C ILE A 72 -0.10 5.37 0.36
N GLN A 73 0.20 5.26 1.65
CA GLN A 73 0.86 6.30 2.43
C GLN A 73 2.01 5.72 3.25
N PHE A 74 3.04 6.53 3.46
CA PHE A 74 4.18 6.22 4.31
C PHE A 74 4.29 7.28 5.40
N PRO A 75 3.48 7.22 6.48
CA PRO A 75 3.39 8.29 7.47
C PRO A 75 4.71 8.68 8.13
N THR A 76 5.69 7.77 8.18
CA THR A 76 7.00 8.04 8.78
C THR A 76 8.00 8.65 7.80
N ASP A 77 7.91 8.29 6.52
CA ASP A 77 8.95 8.59 5.53
C ASP A 77 8.54 9.74 4.59
N ALA A 78 7.24 9.87 4.33
CA ALA A 78 6.64 10.88 3.48
C ALA A 78 5.23 11.24 4.03
N PRO A 79 5.15 11.89 5.20
CA PRO A 79 3.88 12.15 5.91
C PRO A 79 2.92 13.03 5.13
N ASP A 80 3.43 13.85 4.22
CA ASP A 80 2.69 14.78 3.38
C ASP A 80 2.27 14.18 2.03
N LYS A 81 2.67 12.94 1.74
CA LYS A 81 2.43 12.28 0.44
C LYS A 81 1.40 11.17 0.52
N CYS A 82 0.64 11.05 -0.56
CA CYS A 82 -0.27 9.97 -0.86
C CYS A 82 -0.02 9.50 -2.30
N TYR A 83 0.12 8.20 -2.47
CA TYR A 83 0.28 7.58 -3.79
C TYR A 83 -1.00 6.85 -4.15
N LEU A 84 -1.52 7.11 -5.34
CA LEU A 84 -2.64 6.39 -5.92
C LEU A 84 -2.12 5.55 -7.07
N VAL A 85 -2.31 4.23 -6.99
CA VAL A 85 -1.94 3.28 -8.03
C VAL A 85 -3.21 2.67 -8.59
N ALA A 86 -3.53 3.00 -9.84
CA ALA A 86 -4.67 2.46 -10.57
C ALA A 86 -4.18 1.36 -11.51
N ARG A 87 -4.57 0.11 -11.24
CA ARG A 87 -4.22 -1.04 -12.07
C ARG A 87 -5.28 -1.24 -13.14
N GLN A 88 -4.88 -1.10 -14.40
CA GLN A 88 -5.78 -1.25 -15.54
C GLN A 88 -5.11 -2.13 -16.62
N GLY A 89 -5.43 -3.42 -16.61
CA GLY A 89 -4.81 -4.37 -17.54
C GLY A 89 -3.34 -4.63 -17.19
N GLU A 90 -2.45 -4.45 -18.16
CA GLU A 90 -1.01 -4.76 -18.02
C GLU A 90 -0.19 -3.60 -17.44
N GLU A 91 -0.73 -2.38 -17.40
CA GLU A 91 -0.02 -1.19 -16.91
C GLU A 91 -0.63 -0.62 -15.62
N ASP A 92 0.25 -0.32 -14.66
CA ASP A 92 -0.08 0.38 -13.42
C ASP A 92 0.14 1.89 -13.61
N LYS A 93 -0.92 2.69 -13.43
CA LYS A 93 -0.82 4.16 -13.44
C LYS A 93 -0.60 4.66 -12.03
N VAL A 94 0.48 5.40 -11.81
CA VAL A 94 0.86 5.93 -10.49
C VAL A 94 0.70 7.45 -10.46
N LEU A 95 -0.05 7.94 -9.48
CA LEU A 95 -0.17 9.37 -9.16
C LEU A 95 0.42 9.62 -7.77
N GLU A 96 1.41 10.49 -7.69
CA GLU A 96 1.90 11.04 -6.42
C GLU A 96 1.19 12.38 -6.16
N SER A 97 0.62 12.54 -4.96
CA SER A 97 -0.06 13.77 -4.57
C SER A 97 0.11 14.06 -3.07
N GLY A 98 -0.40 15.20 -2.62
CA GLY A 98 -0.48 15.53 -1.21
C GLY A 98 -1.56 14.73 -0.49
N THR A 99 -1.53 14.70 0.84
CA THR A 99 -2.56 14.03 1.68
C THR A 99 -3.98 14.55 1.44
N GLY A 100 -4.14 15.78 0.93
CA GLY A 100 -5.44 16.33 0.51
C GLY A 100 -6.17 15.47 -0.55
N LEU A 101 -5.45 14.66 -1.33
CA LEU A 101 -6.05 13.71 -2.27
C LEU A 101 -7.03 12.75 -1.59
N GLN A 102 -6.78 12.36 -0.33
CA GLN A 102 -7.68 11.47 0.40
C GLN A 102 -9.02 12.12 0.70
N ASN A 103 -9.01 13.42 1.01
CA ASN A 103 -10.23 14.18 1.24
C ASN A 103 -11.02 14.31 -0.06
N ILE A 104 -10.35 14.60 -1.18
CA ILE A 104 -10.98 14.63 -2.50
C ILE A 104 -11.57 13.27 -2.85
N TRP A 105 -10.82 12.18 -2.62
CA TRP A 105 -11.28 10.80 -2.84
C TRP A 105 -12.51 10.45 -2.01
N ALA A 106 -12.51 10.81 -0.72
CA ALA A 106 -13.65 10.62 0.16
C ALA A 106 -14.88 11.41 -0.31
N VAL A 107 -14.70 12.68 -0.70
CA VAL A 107 -15.78 13.51 -1.26
C VAL A 107 -16.33 12.86 -2.53
N MET A 108 -15.48 12.53 -3.52
CA MET A 108 -15.91 11.89 -4.77
C MET A 108 -16.67 10.57 -4.56
N ASN A 109 -16.25 9.77 -3.58
CA ASN A 109 -16.95 8.51 -3.26
C ASN A 109 -18.25 8.72 -2.47
N SER A 110 -18.44 9.88 -1.84
CA SER A 110 -19.63 10.22 -1.05
C SER A 110 -20.65 11.11 -1.78
N SER A 111 -20.23 11.82 -2.84
CA SER A 111 -21.00 12.92 -3.42
C SER A 111 -21.98 12.47 -4.51
N ASN A 112 -23.17 12.03 -4.12
CA ASN A 112 -24.40 12.03 -4.96
C ASN A 112 -24.88 10.72 -5.59
N SER A 113 -24.55 9.56 -5.04
CA SER A 113 -25.35 8.35 -5.32
C SER A 113 -25.56 7.53 -4.05
N SER A 114 -26.70 6.84 -3.96
CA SER A 114 -27.04 5.91 -2.87
C SER A 114 -26.00 4.82 -2.60
N GLN A 115 -24.99 4.69 -3.48
CA GLN A 115 -23.84 3.81 -3.33
C GLN A 115 -22.54 4.49 -3.83
N PRO A 116 -21.39 4.22 -3.20
CA PRO A 116 -20.11 4.78 -3.60
C PRO A 116 -19.68 4.34 -5.00
N LEU A 117 -18.76 5.09 -5.62
CA LEU A 117 -18.16 4.72 -6.92
C LEU A 117 -17.18 3.55 -6.76
N PHE A 118 -16.42 3.58 -5.66
CA PHE A 118 -15.51 2.52 -5.28
C PHE A 118 -15.76 2.07 -3.85
N ASP A 119 -15.79 0.76 -3.66
CA ASP A 119 -15.86 0.15 -2.34
C ASP A 119 -14.44 -0.10 -1.83
N GLN A 120 -14.17 0.32 -0.60
CA GLN A 120 -12.97 -0.11 0.08
C GLN A 120 -13.13 -1.59 0.45
N ARG A 121 -12.34 -2.47 -0.18
CA ARG A 121 -12.39 -3.91 0.07
C ARG A 121 -11.43 -4.35 1.16
N THR A 122 -10.30 -3.68 1.28
CA THR A 122 -9.27 -4.06 2.25
C THR A 122 -8.47 -2.85 2.68
N ALA A 123 -8.15 -2.79 3.98
CA ALA A 123 -7.15 -1.88 4.51
C ALA A 123 -6.01 -2.71 5.10
N LEU A 124 -4.77 -2.34 4.79
CA LEU A 124 -3.56 -2.97 5.28
C LEU A 124 -2.75 -1.90 6.01
N THR A 125 -2.25 -2.22 7.20
CA THR A 125 -1.26 -1.41 7.88
C THR A 125 -0.02 -2.25 8.12
N VAL A 126 1.14 -1.71 7.78
CA VAL A 126 2.45 -2.28 8.09
C VAL A 126 3.10 -1.41 9.14
N ASP A 127 3.52 -2.01 10.24
CA ASP A 127 4.28 -1.34 11.30
C ASP A 127 5.54 -2.16 11.58
N GLY A 128 6.69 -1.50 11.70
CA GLY A 128 7.93 -2.18 11.96
C GLY A 128 9.16 -1.29 12.04
N TRP A 129 10.31 -1.86 11.71
CA TRP A 129 11.62 -1.21 11.83
C TRP A 129 12.40 -1.25 10.52
N ALA A 130 13.12 -0.16 10.26
CA ALA A 130 14.12 -0.06 9.23
C ALA A 130 15.51 -0.38 9.81
N TYR A 131 16.29 -1.16 9.06
CA TYR A 131 17.64 -1.58 9.39
C TYR A 131 18.57 -1.19 8.24
N ARG A 132 19.78 -0.72 8.57
CA ARG A 132 20.86 -0.50 7.61
C ARG A 132 21.83 -1.67 7.65
N LEU A 133 22.07 -2.30 6.50
CA LEU A 133 23.02 -3.41 6.35
C LEU A 133 23.88 -3.13 5.12
N GLY A 134 25.14 -2.71 5.34
CA GLY A 134 25.98 -2.18 4.27
C GLY A 134 25.30 -1.02 3.54
N ASP A 135 25.15 -1.16 2.23
CA ASP A 135 24.55 -0.16 1.35
C ASP A 135 23.02 -0.31 1.20
N PHE A 136 22.42 -1.28 1.90
CA PHE A 136 20.99 -1.56 1.83
C PHE A 136 20.24 -1.00 3.04
N VAL A 137 19.02 -0.55 2.78
CA VAL A 137 18.02 -0.29 3.83
C VAL A 137 16.94 -1.35 3.72
N MET A 138 16.85 -2.20 4.73
CA MET A 138 15.84 -3.24 4.83
C MET A 138 14.74 -2.77 5.78
N ARG A 139 13.49 -2.78 5.31
CA ARG A 139 12.31 -2.46 6.11
C ARG A 139 11.53 -3.74 6.37
N VAL A 140 11.39 -4.09 7.64
CA VAL A 140 10.66 -5.30 8.05
C VAL A 140 9.55 -4.88 9.00
N GLY A 141 8.36 -5.45 8.83
CA GLY A 141 7.20 -5.08 9.62
C GLY A 141 6.12 -6.14 9.59
N SER A 142 5.25 -6.07 10.57
CA SER A 142 4.07 -6.92 10.68
C SER A 142 2.93 -6.31 9.89
N VAL A 143 2.23 -7.14 9.12
CA VAL A 143 1.08 -6.72 8.33
C VAL A 143 -0.19 -7.02 9.12
N VAL A 144 -0.98 -5.97 9.37
CA VAL A 144 -2.34 -6.10 9.91
C VAL A 144 -3.32 -5.83 8.79
N ILE A 145 -4.10 -6.85 8.44
CA ILE A 145 -5.14 -6.77 7.41
C ILE A 145 -6.49 -6.57 8.10
N ARG A 146 -7.19 -5.50 7.74
CA ARG A 146 -8.58 -5.28 8.11
C ARG A 146 -9.43 -5.47 6.85
N GLY A 147 -10.06 -6.64 6.76
CA GLY A 147 -11.15 -6.84 5.81
C GLY A 147 -12.35 -6.01 6.28
N LEU A 148 -12.94 -5.25 5.37
CA LEU A 148 -14.25 -4.66 5.61
C LEU A 148 -15.27 -5.72 5.16
N ALA A 149 -16.08 -6.18 6.12
CA ALA A 149 -17.14 -7.17 5.89
C ALA A 149 -18.24 -6.59 4.99
#